data_AF-A0A537KNV1-F1
#
_entry.id   AF-A0A537KNV1-F1
#
_cell.length_a   1.000
_cell.length_b   1.000
_cell.length_c   1.000
_cell.angle_alpha   90.00
_cell.angle_beta   90.00
_cell.angle_gamma   90.00
#
_symmetry.space_group_name_H-M   'P 1'
#
loop_
_entity.id
_entity.type
_entity.pdbx_description
1 polymer ?
#
loop_
_entity_poly.entity_id
_entity_poly.type
_entity_poly.pdbx_seq_one_letter_code
_entity_poly.pdbx_strand_id
1 'polypeptide(L)'
;TGYVTGSYNVFTGYYEVRNSDAHAWVEMFQPGAGWIEMEATPGFVPTDEAVRRPAGQWLAGDAASWMVGAIMRAVRGLFGIRVGGGPGTAAVVVSAALLAGLLGGIHLRRHGRTSRGVVEVSYDAMLRALARRGYVRRPAMTPSEFAASLPVPVRPAAGRITRLFEARRYGHRPADARIEAATRQALVELREAARRAPIGSKRSTQSPQSPRASGSPV
;
A
#
# COMPACT_ATOMS: atom_id res chain seq x y z
N THR A 1 -23.36 -11.61 -9.13
CA THR A 1 -22.21 -12.53 -8.96
C THR A 1 -21.97 -13.26 -10.25
N GLY A 2 -20.74 -13.61 -10.57
CA GLY A 2 -20.37 -14.23 -11.84
C GLY A 2 -18.89 -14.59 -11.88
N TYR A 3 -18.27 -14.47 -13.05
CA TYR A 3 -16.83 -14.68 -13.24
C TYR A 3 -16.23 -13.45 -13.91
N VAL A 4 -14.99 -13.11 -13.56
CA VAL A 4 -14.25 -12.06 -14.26
C VAL A 4 -13.71 -12.57 -15.59
N THR A 5 -13.25 -11.66 -16.44
CA THR A 5 -12.58 -12.00 -17.70
C THR A 5 -11.40 -12.92 -17.38
N GLY A 6 -11.52 -14.18 -17.79
CA GLY A 6 -10.50 -15.21 -17.60
C GLY A 6 -9.20 -14.90 -18.35
N SER A 7 -8.27 -15.84 -18.39
CA SER A 7 -6.99 -15.64 -19.06
C SER A 7 -7.05 -16.04 -20.53
N TYR A 8 -6.43 -15.25 -21.42
CA TYR A 8 -6.33 -15.62 -22.83
C TYR A 8 -5.27 -16.71 -23.05
N ASN A 9 -5.66 -17.83 -23.64
CA ASN A 9 -4.75 -18.91 -24.01
C ASN A 9 -4.38 -18.79 -25.50
N VAL A 10 -3.12 -18.46 -25.77
CA VAL A 10 -2.60 -18.25 -27.13
C VAL A 10 -2.53 -19.53 -27.98
N PHE A 11 -2.49 -20.71 -27.34
CA PHE A 11 -2.41 -21.98 -28.03
C PHE A 11 -3.79 -22.47 -28.48
N THR A 12 -4.84 -22.11 -27.75
CA THR A 12 -6.21 -22.47 -28.09
C THR A 12 -6.96 -21.34 -28.80
N GLY A 13 -6.51 -20.10 -28.63
CA GLY A 13 -7.16 -18.91 -29.20
C GLY A 13 -8.40 -18.46 -28.42
N TYR A 14 -8.63 -18.99 -27.21
CA TYR A 14 -9.82 -18.72 -26.40
C TYR A 14 -9.46 -18.14 -25.03
N TYR A 15 -10.43 -17.46 -24.42
CA TYR A 15 -10.36 -17.10 -23.00
C TYR A 15 -10.78 -18.29 -22.15
N GLU A 16 -9.92 -18.66 -21.20
CA GLU A 16 -10.20 -19.70 -20.22
C GLU A 16 -10.70 -19.07 -18.92
N VAL A 17 -11.94 -19.38 -18.55
CA VAL A 17 -12.54 -18.97 -17.27
C VAL A 17 -12.54 -20.16 -16.32
N ARG A 18 -11.95 -19.99 -15.14
CA ARG A 18 -11.76 -21.02 -14.12
C ARG A 18 -12.62 -20.72 -12.90
N ASN A 19 -12.82 -21.73 -12.05
CA ASN A 19 -13.55 -21.50 -10.79
C ASN A 19 -12.84 -20.50 -9.86
N SER A 20 -11.52 -20.35 -9.99
CA SER A 20 -10.72 -19.33 -9.31
C SER A 20 -11.09 -17.90 -9.72
N ASP A 21 -11.76 -17.72 -10.85
CA ASP A 21 -12.14 -16.41 -11.41
C ASP A 21 -13.55 -16.01 -10.94
N ALA A 22 -14.14 -16.76 -10.01
CA ALA A 22 -15.43 -16.45 -9.41
C ALA A 22 -15.37 -15.08 -8.71
N HIS A 23 -16.34 -14.23 -9.01
CA HIS A 23 -16.32 -12.83 -8.60
C HIS A 23 -17.72 -12.27 -8.35
N ALA A 24 -17.78 -11.17 -7.62
CA ALA A 24 -19.00 -10.47 -7.30
C ALA A 24 -18.78 -8.97 -7.42
N TRP A 25 -19.62 -8.31 -8.22
CA TRP A 25 -19.67 -6.85 -8.33
C TRP A 25 -20.96 -6.31 -7.71
N VAL A 26 -21.01 -5.00 -7.51
CA VAL A 26 -22.19 -4.27 -7.04
C VAL A 26 -22.65 -3.32 -8.13
N GLU A 27 -23.95 -3.13 -8.26
CA GLU A 27 -24.52 -2.14 -9.16
C GLU A 27 -25.26 -1.09 -8.32
N MET A 28 -25.13 0.17 -8.70
CA MET A 28 -25.88 1.28 -8.12
C MET A 28 -26.73 1.93 -9.19
N PHE A 29 -28.02 2.07 -8.91
CA PHE A 29 -28.91 2.83 -9.78
C PHE A 29 -28.77 4.34 -9.50
N GLN A 30 -28.49 5.11 -10.55
CA GLN A 30 -28.46 6.56 -10.50
C GLN A 30 -29.50 7.15 -11.46
N PRO A 31 -30.46 7.96 -10.97
CA PRO A 31 -31.43 8.63 -11.83
C PRO A 31 -30.76 9.41 -12.96
N GLY A 32 -31.24 9.22 -14.20
CA GLY A 32 -30.71 9.86 -15.41
C GLY A 32 -29.50 9.16 -16.05
N ALA A 33 -28.72 8.38 -15.29
CA ALA A 33 -27.56 7.63 -15.81
C ALA A 33 -27.83 6.12 -15.92
N GLY A 34 -28.80 5.59 -15.17
CA GLY A 34 -29.16 4.17 -15.16
C GLY A 34 -28.37 3.37 -14.12
N TRP A 35 -28.23 2.06 -14.37
CA TRP A 35 -27.43 1.17 -13.53
C TRP A 35 -25.95 1.34 -13.84
N ILE A 36 -25.16 1.63 -12.81
CA ILE A 36 -23.72 1.78 -12.90
C ILE A 36 -23.07 0.61 -12.16
N GLU A 37 -22.26 -0.15 -12.87
CA GLU A 37 -21.44 -1.21 -12.29
C GLU A 37 -20.28 -0.61 -11.49
N MET A 38 -20.07 -1.11 -10.28
CA MET A 38 -19.01 -0.70 -9.37
C MET A 38 -18.26 -1.91 -8.85
N GLU A 39 -16.94 -1.81 -8.89
CA GLU A 39 -16.08 -2.82 -8.29
C GLU A 39 -15.62 -2.41 -6.88
N ALA A 40 -16.06 -3.17 -5.89
CA ALA A 40 -15.85 -2.92 -4.48
C ALA A 40 -14.65 -3.68 -3.89
N THR A 41 -14.07 -4.67 -4.59
CA THR A 41 -12.91 -5.40 -4.06
C THR A 41 -11.66 -4.52 -4.11
N PRO A 42 -11.07 -4.16 -2.95
CA PRO A 42 -9.95 -3.24 -2.93
C PRO A 42 -8.72 -3.81 -3.65
N GLY A 43 -8.29 -3.16 -4.73
CA GLY A 43 -7.13 -3.59 -5.50
C GLY A 43 -7.38 -4.69 -6.51
N PHE A 44 -8.64 -5.06 -6.74
CA PHE A 44 -8.98 -5.82 -7.92
C PHE A 44 -8.73 -4.95 -9.15
N VAL A 45 -7.84 -5.44 -10.00
CA VAL A 45 -7.67 -4.95 -11.36
C VAL A 45 -8.07 -6.14 -12.21
N PRO A 46 -9.08 -6.04 -13.08
CA PRO A 46 -9.33 -7.08 -14.07
C PRO A 46 -8.00 -7.37 -14.74
N THR A 47 -7.56 -8.62 -14.71
CA THR A 47 -6.27 -9.02 -15.24
C THR A 47 -6.26 -8.82 -16.76
N ASP A 48 -6.02 -7.58 -17.22
CA ASP A 48 -5.57 -7.24 -18.57
C ASP A 48 -4.09 -7.63 -18.73
N GLU A 49 -3.66 -8.72 -18.09
CA GLU A 49 -2.26 -9.13 -18.05
C GLU A 49 -1.74 -9.51 -19.43
N ALA A 50 -2.63 -9.78 -20.38
CA ALA A 50 -2.27 -10.02 -21.78
C ALA A 50 -2.06 -8.73 -22.60
N VAL A 51 -2.66 -7.59 -22.23
CA VAL A 51 -2.67 -6.38 -23.07
C VAL A 51 -1.72 -5.29 -22.57
N ARG A 52 -1.38 -5.26 -21.27
CA ARG A 52 -0.64 -4.13 -20.66
C ARG A 52 0.82 -4.39 -20.27
N ARG A 53 1.37 -5.59 -20.51
CA ARG A 53 2.80 -5.84 -20.29
C ARG A 53 3.56 -5.75 -21.62
N PRO A 54 4.55 -4.85 -21.76
CA PRO A 54 5.43 -4.87 -22.92
C PRO A 54 6.07 -6.26 -23.04
N ALA A 55 5.99 -6.83 -24.24
CA ALA A 55 6.60 -8.11 -24.58
C ALA A 55 8.09 -8.09 -24.22
N GLY A 56 8.46 -8.64 -23.07
CA GLY A 56 9.83 -8.54 -22.56
C GLY A 56 9.98 -8.68 -21.05
N GLN A 57 8.98 -8.34 -20.23
CA GLN A 57 9.09 -8.51 -18.78
C GLN A 57 8.84 -9.94 -18.29
N TRP A 58 8.05 -10.76 -19.00
CA TRP A 58 7.92 -12.18 -18.69
C TRP A 58 9.24 -12.94 -18.95
N LEU A 59 10.04 -12.49 -19.93
CA LEU A 59 11.38 -13.03 -20.19
C LEU A 59 12.30 -12.84 -18.99
N ALA A 60 12.12 -11.83 -18.14
CA ALA A 60 12.98 -11.59 -16.98
C ALA A 60 12.64 -12.53 -15.80
N GLY A 61 11.37 -12.85 -15.57
CA GLY A 61 10.94 -13.80 -14.54
C GLY A 61 11.36 -15.23 -14.88
N ASP A 62 11.16 -15.63 -16.14
CA ASP A 62 11.61 -16.92 -16.65
C ASP A 62 13.14 -16.98 -16.84
N ALA A 63 13.80 -15.88 -17.17
CA ALA A 63 15.27 -15.84 -17.19
C ALA A 63 15.87 -15.96 -15.79
N ALA A 64 15.22 -15.40 -14.74
CA ALA A 64 15.68 -15.55 -13.38
C ALA A 64 15.53 -16.99 -12.88
N SER A 65 14.40 -17.65 -13.17
CA SER A 65 14.21 -19.07 -12.82
C SER A 65 15.10 -19.99 -13.66
N TRP A 66 15.32 -19.67 -14.94
CA TRP A 66 16.27 -20.36 -15.82
C TRP A 66 17.71 -20.18 -15.37
N MET A 67 18.09 -18.98 -14.91
CA MET A 67 19.42 -18.65 -14.38
C MET A 67 19.67 -19.31 -13.03
N VAL A 68 18.68 -19.32 -12.12
CA VAL A 68 18.74 -20.12 -10.89
C VAL A 68 18.88 -21.61 -11.22
N GLY A 69 18.13 -22.11 -12.21
CA GLY A 69 18.25 -23.48 -12.71
C GLY A 69 19.61 -23.78 -13.36
N ALA A 70 20.22 -22.82 -14.05
CA ALA A 70 21.55 -22.93 -14.65
C ALA A 70 22.65 -22.92 -13.57
N ILE A 71 22.53 -22.07 -12.56
CA ILE A 71 23.41 -22.01 -11.40
C ILE A 71 23.33 -23.32 -10.61
N MET A 72 22.12 -23.82 -10.33
CA MET A 72 21.94 -25.09 -9.62
C MET A 72 22.44 -26.29 -10.43
N ARG A 73 22.34 -26.27 -11.76
CA ARG A 73 22.95 -27.28 -12.65
C ARG A 73 24.47 -27.19 -12.68
N ALA A 74 25.04 -25.98 -12.66
CA ALA A 74 26.48 -25.76 -12.58
C ALA A 74 27.04 -26.22 -11.21
N VAL A 75 26.37 -25.88 -10.11
CA VAL A 75 26.72 -26.33 -8.75
C VAL A 75 26.61 -27.85 -8.63
N ARG A 76 25.56 -28.46 -9.18
CA ARG A 76 25.40 -29.93 -9.19
C ARG A 76 26.41 -30.62 -10.10
N GLY A 77 26.77 -30.01 -11.24
CA GLY A 77 27.86 -30.46 -12.11
C GLY A 77 29.22 -30.38 -11.44
N LEU A 78 29.44 -29.37 -10.59
CA LEU A 78 30.67 -29.19 -9.80
C LEU A 78 30.83 -30.26 -8.71
N PHE A 79 29.73 -30.77 -8.14
CA PHE A 79 29.72 -31.94 -7.24
C PHE A 79 29.85 -33.28 -7.97
N GLY A 80 29.57 -33.33 -9.28
CA GLY A 80 29.73 -34.51 -10.13
C GLY A 80 31.12 -34.65 -10.75
N ILE A 81 31.95 -33.61 -10.72
CA ILE A 81 33.35 -33.68 -11.13
C ILE A 81 34.14 -34.28 -9.97
N ARG A 82 34.74 -35.45 -10.21
CA ARG A 82 35.80 -36.00 -9.37
C ARG A 82 36.91 -34.94 -9.32
N VAL A 83 36.99 -34.18 -8.23
CA VAL A 83 37.91 -33.05 -8.07
C VAL A 83 39.35 -33.58 -8.12
N GLY A 84 40.03 -33.37 -9.25
CA GLY A 84 41.48 -33.30 -9.30
C GLY A 84 41.90 -32.04 -8.56
N GLY A 85 42.33 -32.22 -7.31
CA GLY A 85 42.56 -31.14 -6.34
C GLY A 85 43.70 -30.20 -6.71
N GLY A 86 43.39 -28.91 -6.74
CA GLY A 86 44.36 -27.84 -6.57
C GLY A 86 43.77 -26.77 -5.64
N PRO A 87 44.54 -26.24 -4.67
CA PRO A 87 44.06 -25.32 -3.64
C PRO A 87 43.45 -24.01 -4.19
N GLY A 88 43.73 -23.67 -5.45
CA GLY A 88 43.18 -22.48 -6.10
C GLY A 88 41.68 -22.54 -6.40
N THR A 89 41.10 -23.73 -6.58
CA THR A 89 39.67 -23.85 -6.97
C THR A 89 38.72 -23.60 -5.80
N ALA A 90 39.09 -24.06 -4.60
CA ALA A 90 38.32 -23.81 -3.38
C ALA A 90 38.25 -22.32 -3.04
N ALA A 91 39.36 -21.59 -3.23
CA ALA A 91 39.43 -20.16 -2.95
C ALA A 91 38.50 -19.33 -3.87
N VAL A 92 38.38 -19.70 -5.14
CA VAL A 92 37.52 -18.98 -6.11
C VAL A 92 36.04 -19.18 -5.79
N VAL A 93 35.63 -20.40 -5.44
CA VAL A 93 34.23 -20.69 -5.08
C VAL A 93 33.80 -19.96 -3.81
N VAL A 94 34.66 -19.93 -2.79
CA VAL A 94 34.40 -19.20 -1.54
C VAL A 94 34.31 -17.70 -1.79
N SER A 95 35.20 -17.15 -2.62
CA SER A 95 35.21 -15.72 -2.96
C SER A 95 33.96 -15.31 -3.74
N ALA A 96 33.52 -16.13 -4.70
CA ALA A 96 32.30 -15.89 -5.46
C ALA A 96 31.04 -15.96 -4.58
N ALA A 97 30.98 -16.93 -3.64
CA ALA A 97 29.87 -17.06 -2.69
C ALA A 97 29.82 -15.88 -1.70
N LEU A 98 30.96 -15.42 -1.19
CA LEU A 98 31.04 -14.25 -0.32
C LEU A 98 30.62 -12.97 -1.04
N LEU A 99 31.04 -12.79 -2.30
CA LEU A 99 30.66 -11.63 -3.11
C LEU A 99 29.16 -11.65 -3.44
N ALA A 100 28.61 -12.81 -3.81
CA ALA A 100 27.17 -12.98 -4.02
C ALA A 100 26.35 -12.74 -2.74
N GLY A 101 26.83 -13.20 -1.59
CA GLY A 101 26.23 -12.94 -0.28
C GLY A 101 26.29 -11.46 0.11
N LEU A 102 27.40 -10.78 -0.17
CA LEU A 102 27.57 -9.35 0.09
C LEU A 102 26.66 -8.50 -0.82
N LEU A 103 26.65 -8.78 -2.13
CA LEU A 103 25.81 -8.09 -3.09
C LEU A 103 24.32 -8.38 -2.85
N GLY A 104 23.96 -9.63 -2.56
CA GLY A 104 22.62 -10.04 -2.14
C GLY A 104 22.19 -9.36 -0.84
N GLY A 105 23.07 -9.31 0.16
CA GLY A 105 22.82 -8.62 1.43
C GLY A 105 22.62 -7.11 1.28
N ILE A 106 23.39 -6.45 0.40
CA ILE A 106 23.20 -5.03 0.05
C ILE A 106 21.89 -4.83 -0.70
N HIS A 107 21.56 -5.71 -1.65
CA HIS A 107 20.32 -5.65 -2.42
C HIS A 107 19.08 -5.85 -1.52
N LEU A 108 19.10 -6.85 -0.64
CA LEU A 108 18.06 -7.09 0.36
C LEU A 108 17.96 -5.95 1.40
N ARG A 109 19.08 -5.33 1.80
CA ARG A 109 19.04 -4.16 2.70
C ARG A 109 18.45 -2.92 2.03
N ARG A 110 18.70 -2.74 0.72
CA ARG A 110 18.09 -1.66 -0.07
C ARG A 110 16.61 -1.91 -0.38
N HIS A 111 16.19 -3.18 -0.49
CA HIS A 111 14.79 -3.57 -0.68
C HIS A 111 14.00 -3.80 0.63
N GLY A 112 14.69 -3.89 1.77
CA GLY A 112 14.11 -4.27 3.07
C GLY A 112 13.60 -3.11 3.94
N ARG A 113 13.85 -1.85 3.58
CA ARG A 113 13.14 -0.72 4.20
C ARG A 113 11.93 -0.42 3.34
N THR A 114 10.87 -1.20 3.53
CA THR A 114 9.62 -0.99 2.81
C THR A 114 9.16 0.45 3.00
N SER A 115 9.14 1.22 1.92
CA SER A 115 8.60 2.57 1.82
C SER A 115 7.15 2.68 2.36
N ARG A 116 6.43 1.54 2.40
CA ARG A 116 5.16 1.32 3.14
C ARG A 116 5.20 1.66 4.64
N GLY A 117 6.35 1.89 5.24
CA GLY A 117 6.42 2.24 6.66
C GLY A 117 6.21 3.73 6.90
N VAL A 118 6.73 4.60 6.03
CA VAL A 118 6.91 6.02 6.36
C VAL A 118 5.59 6.77 6.38
N VAL A 119 4.70 6.51 5.42
CA VAL A 119 3.41 7.20 5.30
C VAL A 119 2.48 6.79 6.44
N GLU A 120 2.36 5.49 6.68
CA GLU A 120 1.59 4.87 7.74
C GLU A 120 2.08 5.33 9.14
N VAL A 121 3.40 5.26 9.40
CA VAL A 121 3.98 5.74 10.66
C VAL A 121 3.76 7.24 10.86
N SER A 122 3.82 8.04 9.80
CA SER A 122 3.60 9.48 9.89
C SER A 122 2.14 9.82 10.16
N TYR A 123 1.21 9.08 9.57
CA TYR A 123 -0.22 9.19 9.84
C TYR A 123 -0.53 8.83 11.30
N ASP A 124 -0.01 7.71 11.81
CA ASP A 124 -0.16 7.32 13.22
C ASP A 124 0.51 8.32 14.18
N ALA A 125 1.65 8.89 13.79
CA ALA A 125 2.31 9.94 14.56
C ALA A 125 1.47 11.23 14.59
N MET A 126 0.79 11.58 13.50
CA MET A 126 -0.17 12.69 13.46
C MET A 126 -1.35 12.42 14.40
N LEU A 127 -1.98 11.25 14.30
CA LEU A 127 -3.09 10.87 15.18
C LEU A 127 -2.69 10.95 16.66
N ARG A 128 -1.54 10.40 17.03
CA ARG A 128 -1.01 10.48 18.40
C ARG A 128 -0.73 11.92 18.84
N ALA A 129 -0.19 12.76 17.97
CA ALA A 129 0.09 14.16 18.29
C ALA A 129 -1.19 15.01 18.50
N LEU A 130 -2.25 14.68 17.76
CA LEU A 130 -3.56 15.33 17.85
C LEU A 130 -4.39 14.80 19.04
N ALA A 131 -4.30 13.50 19.33
CA ALA A 131 -4.96 12.88 20.47
C ALA A 131 -4.49 13.47 21.82
N ARG A 132 -3.18 13.79 21.94
CA ARG A 132 -2.63 14.51 23.11
C ARG A 132 -3.25 15.90 23.33
N ARG A 133 -3.94 16.45 22.33
CA ARG A 133 -4.64 17.74 22.40
C ARG A 133 -6.17 17.59 22.38
N GLY A 134 -6.69 16.37 22.57
CA GLY A 134 -8.12 16.08 22.63
C GLY A 134 -8.78 15.83 21.26
N TYR A 135 -8.03 15.81 20.16
CA TYR A 135 -8.56 15.51 18.84
C TYR A 135 -8.38 14.03 18.52
N VAL A 136 -9.44 13.25 18.69
CA VAL A 136 -9.46 11.81 18.44
C VAL A 136 -10.38 11.51 17.25
N ARG A 137 -9.89 10.71 16.29
CA ARG A 137 -10.71 10.24 15.17
C ARG A 137 -11.75 9.24 15.67
N ARG A 138 -13.03 9.48 15.37
CA ARG A 138 -14.10 8.53 15.68
C ARG A 138 -13.99 7.28 14.79
N PRO A 139 -14.37 6.08 15.26
CA PRO A 139 -14.27 4.86 14.47
C PRO A 139 -14.94 4.94 13.09
N ALA A 140 -16.12 5.58 13.03
CA ALA A 140 -16.92 5.73 11.81
C ALA A 140 -16.45 6.86 10.87
N MET A 141 -15.47 7.68 11.26
CA MET A 141 -15.05 8.85 10.50
C MET A 141 -13.91 8.51 9.54
N THR A 142 -13.99 8.94 8.29
CA THR A 142 -12.90 8.71 7.32
C THR A 142 -11.65 9.53 7.68
N PRO A 143 -10.45 9.15 7.21
CA PRO A 143 -9.25 9.96 7.41
C PRO A 143 -9.42 11.39 6.89
N SER A 144 -9.94 11.55 5.67
CA SER A 144 -10.22 12.87 5.06
C SER A 144 -11.25 13.70 5.83
N GLU A 145 -12.33 13.10 6.31
CA GLU A 145 -13.29 13.79 7.20
C GLU A 145 -12.61 14.26 8.47
N PHE A 146 -11.82 13.39 9.12
CA PHE A 146 -11.11 13.73 10.35
C PHE A 146 -10.20 14.94 10.13
N ALA A 147 -9.40 14.92 9.05
CA ALA A 147 -8.55 16.04 8.70
C ALA A 147 -9.33 17.34 8.50
N ALA A 148 -10.48 17.28 7.81
CA ALA A 148 -11.34 18.44 7.58
C ALA A 148 -11.95 19.03 8.87
N SER A 149 -12.21 18.19 9.87
CA SER A 149 -12.77 18.60 11.17
C SER A 149 -11.78 19.36 12.07
N LEU A 150 -10.48 19.31 11.77
CA LEU A 150 -9.45 19.90 12.62
C LEU A 150 -9.44 21.44 12.57
N PRO A 151 -8.91 22.12 13.60
CA PRO A 151 -8.70 23.57 13.58
C PRO A 151 -7.83 24.03 12.40
N VAL A 152 -8.11 25.22 11.89
CA VAL A 152 -7.43 25.81 10.71
C VAL A 152 -5.91 25.78 10.81
N PRO A 153 -5.25 26.05 11.96
CA PRO A 153 -3.78 26.03 12.01
C PRO A 153 -3.14 24.69 11.64
N VAL A 154 -3.76 23.56 12.00
CA VAL A 154 -3.23 22.21 11.76
C VAL A 154 -3.85 21.51 10.55
N ARG A 155 -5.03 21.96 10.11
CA ARG A 155 -5.81 21.36 9.03
C ARG A 155 -5.04 21.21 7.70
N PRO A 156 -4.29 22.21 7.20
CA PRO A 156 -3.57 22.09 5.93
C PRO A 156 -2.52 20.97 5.93
N ALA A 157 -1.73 20.90 7.02
CA ALA A 157 -0.69 19.89 7.17
C ALA A 157 -1.31 18.49 7.39
N ALA A 158 -2.35 18.39 8.21
CA ALA A 158 -3.09 17.14 8.42
C ALA A 158 -3.71 16.63 7.13
N GLY A 159 -4.30 17.53 6.32
CA GLY A 159 -4.88 17.20 5.03
C GLY A 159 -3.85 16.68 4.03
N ARG A 160 -2.63 17.23 4.01
CA ARG A 160 -1.54 16.71 3.16
C ARG A 160 -1.14 15.27 3.54
N ILE A 161 -0.89 15.03 4.83
CA ILE A 161 -0.53 13.68 5.32
C ILE A 161 -1.65 12.69 5.00
N THR A 162 -2.89 13.09 5.22
CA THR A 162 -4.08 12.27 4.99
C THR A 162 -4.25 11.90 3.51
N ARG A 163 -4.11 12.86 2.59
CA ARG A 163 -4.18 12.56 1.14
C ARG A 163 -3.08 11.59 0.69
N LEU A 164 -1.87 11.74 1.21
CA LEU A 164 -0.76 10.83 0.90
C LEU A 164 -1.03 9.42 1.47
N PHE A 165 -1.59 9.34 2.67
CA PHE A 165 -2.03 8.09 3.28
C PHE A 165 -3.13 7.42 2.47
N GLU A 166 -4.21 8.11 2.10
CA GLU A 166 -5.32 7.53 1.34
C GLU A 166 -4.89 7.10 -0.07
N ALA A 167 -4.10 7.93 -0.76
CA ALA A 167 -3.56 7.59 -2.08
C ALA A 167 -2.67 6.34 -2.05
N ARG A 168 -1.99 6.07 -0.93
CA ARG A 168 -1.16 4.88 -0.74
C ARG A 168 -1.97 3.68 -0.29
N ARG A 169 -2.83 3.85 0.70
CA ARG A 169 -3.58 2.79 1.39
C ARG A 169 -4.73 2.25 0.56
N TYR A 170 -5.36 3.11 -0.24
CA TYR A 170 -6.53 2.81 -1.06
C TYR A 170 -6.29 3.01 -2.56
N GLY A 171 -5.41 3.95 -2.94
CA GLY A 171 -5.14 4.28 -4.36
C GLY A 171 -3.92 3.58 -4.98
N HIS A 172 -3.29 2.64 -4.26
CA HIS A 172 -2.18 1.78 -4.70
C HIS A 172 -0.97 2.50 -5.32
N ARG A 173 -0.80 3.81 -5.09
CA ARG A 173 0.33 4.55 -5.62
C ARG A 173 1.63 4.11 -4.97
N PRO A 174 2.70 3.79 -5.72
CA PRO A 174 4.02 3.48 -5.15
C PRO A 174 4.53 4.66 -4.32
N ALA A 175 5.03 4.37 -3.12
CA ALA A 175 5.70 5.38 -2.32
C ALA A 175 7.13 5.53 -2.85
N ASP A 176 7.47 6.74 -3.26
CA ASP A 176 8.79 7.13 -3.71
C ASP A 176 9.47 8.03 -2.66
N ALA A 177 10.77 8.27 -2.82
CA ALA A 177 11.54 9.09 -1.87
C ALA A 177 10.96 10.51 -1.72
N ARG A 178 10.31 11.03 -2.78
CA ARG A 178 9.67 12.36 -2.79
C ARG A 178 8.43 12.39 -1.90
N ILE A 179 7.56 11.38 -2.00
CA ILE A 179 6.37 11.20 -1.15
C ILE A 179 6.78 11.04 0.30
N GLU A 180 7.84 10.26 0.58
CA GLU A 180 8.34 10.10 1.94
C GLU A 180 8.87 11.41 2.53
N ALA A 181 9.63 12.19 1.75
CA ALA A 181 10.13 13.50 2.15
C ALA A 181 8.97 14.47 2.42
N ALA A 182 8.00 14.55 1.49
CA ALA A 182 6.83 15.39 1.62
C ALA A 182 5.97 15.03 2.85
N THR A 183 5.81 13.73 3.13
CA THR A 183 5.06 13.26 4.31
C THR A 183 5.77 13.66 5.61
N ARG A 184 7.09 13.44 5.68
CA ARG A 184 7.89 13.85 6.86
C ARG A 184 7.84 15.35 7.09
N GLN A 185 7.97 16.14 6.02
CA GLN A 185 7.87 17.59 6.09
C GLN A 185 6.49 18.03 6.62
N ALA A 186 5.41 17.48 6.08
CA ALA A 186 4.06 17.81 6.53
C ALA A 186 3.83 17.45 8.01
N LEU A 187 4.43 16.36 8.51
CA LEU A 187 4.37 16.00 9.93
C LEU A 187 5.12 16.99 10.83
N VAL A 188 6.27 17.50 10.38
CA VAL A 188 7.01 18.55 11.10
C VAL A 188 6.17 19.82 11.18
N GLU A 189 5.63 20.26 10.04
CA GLU A 189 4.76 21.45 9.98
C GLU A 189 3.52 21.32 10.87
N LEU A 190 2.90 20.14 10.91
CA LEU A 190 1.77 19.86 11.80
C LEU A 190 2.17 19.99 13.27
N ARG A 191 3.34 19.45 13.65
CA ARG A 191 3.86 19.57 15.03
C ARG A 191 4.16 21.01 15.41
N GLU A 192 4.73 21.79 14.49
CA GLU A 192 4.99 23.22 14.70
C GLU A 192 3.71 24.02 14.83
N ALA A 193 2.75 23.81 13.92
CA ALA A 193 1.46 24.49 13.96
C ALA A 193 0.70 24.17 15.26
N ALA A 194 0.75 22.91 15.68
CA ALA A 194 0.11 22.49 16.92
C ALA A 194 0.83 23.02 18.18
N ARG A 195 2.14 23.32 18.11
CA ARG A 195 2.87 24.00 19.19
C ARG A 195 2.50 25.48 19.28
N ARG A 196 2.41 26.16 18.13
CA ARG A 196 2.17 27.61 18.06
C ARG A 196 0.71 28.00 18.32
N ALA A 197 -0.24 27.16 17.96
CA ALA A 197 -1.64 27.42 18.23
C ALA A 197 -1.98 27.00 19.68
N PRO A 198 -2.56 27.88 20.51
CA PRO A 198 -3.19 27.49 21.76
C PRO A 198 -4.49 26.76 21.40
N ILE A 199 -4.37 25.51 20.99
CA ILE A 199 -5.51 24.68 20.67
C ILE A 199 -6.10 24.19 22.00
N GLY A 200 -6.87 25.08 22.64
CA GLY A 200 -7.46 24.84 23.95
C GLY A 200 -8.42 23.64 23.94
N SER A 201 -8.35 22.83 25.00
CA SER A 201 -9.35 21.79 25.28
C SER A 201 -10.72 22.45 25.46
N LYS A 202 -11.62 22.32 24.49
CA LYS A 202 -13.02 22.70 24.74
C LYS A 202 -13.66 21.66 25.67
N ARG A 203 -13.63 21.95 26.98
CA ARG A 203 -14.80 21.77 27.84
C ARG A 203 -15.84 22.84 27.44
N SER A 204 -17.12 22.49 27.57
CA SER A 204 -18.32 23.26 27.19
C SER A 204 -18.61 23.24 25.68
N THR A 205 -19.78 22.83 25.17
CA THR A 205 -21.15 22.80 25.72
C THR A 205 -21.96 21.73 24.98
N GLN A 206 -22.37 20.68 25.68
CA GLN A 206 -23.58 19.92 25.32
C GLN A 206 -24.34 19.67 26.62
N SER A 207 -25.15 20.67 27.00
CA SER A 207 -26.18 20.48 28.02
C SER A 207 -27.44 20.00 27.27
N PRO A 208 -28.07 18.89 27.68
CA PRO A 208 -29.31 18.45 27.07
C PRO A 208 -30.44 19.36 27.54
N GLN A 209 -30.90 20.27 26.69
CA GLN A 209 -32.18 20.93 26.92
C GLN A 209 -33.29 19.90 26.69
N SER A 210 -33.74 19.30 27.78
CA SER A 210 -35.06 18.68 27.87
C SER A 210 -36.12 19.79 27.97
N PRO A 211 -37.17 19.81 27.16
CA PRO A 211 -38.38 20.53 27.50
C PRO A 211 -39.28 19.63 28.36
N ARG A 212 -39.33 19.88 29.67
CA ARG A 212 -40.57 19.79 30.48
C ARG A 212 -41.12 21.22 30.51
N ALA A 213 -42.41 21.54 30.34
CA ALA A 213 -43.60 21.01 30.99
C ALA A 213 -44.86 21.45 30.16
N SER A 214 -45.90 20.64 30.03
CA SER A 214 -47.16 20.61 30.83
C SER A 214 -48.32 21.52 30.34
N GLY A 215 -49.50 20.90 30.16
CA GLY A 215 -50.85 21.51 30.14
C GLY A 215 -51.44 21.70 28.73
N SER A 216 -52.67 21.30 28.37
CA SER A 216 -53.82 20.71 29.07
C SER A 216 -54.82 20.17 28.00
N PRO A 217 -55.86 19.41 28.39
CA PRO A 217 -56.80 18.76 27.47
C PRO A 217 -57.96 19.68 27.08
N VAL A 218 -58.45 19.55 25.85
CA VAL A 218 -59.85 19.77 25.44
C VAL A 218 -60.18 18.74 24.36
#